data_AF-A0A1S1QGE9-F1
#
_entry.id   AF-A0A1S1QGE9-F1
#
_cell.length_a   1.000
_cell.length_b   1.000
_cell.length_c   1.000
_cell.angle_alpha   90.00
_cell.angle_beta   90.00
_cell.angle_gamma   90.00
#
_symmetry.space_group_name_H-M   'P 1'
#
loop_
_entity.id
_entity.type
_entity.pdbx_description
1 polymer ?
#
loop_
_entity_poly.entity_id
_entity_poly.type
_entity_poly.pdbx_seq_one_letter_code
_entity_poly.pdbx_strand_id
1 'polypeptide(L)'
;MEPEPQERASTSSPRPDPAPRPSRRVFSTAYKLRIVTEYENAPHGEKGAVLRREGLFSSHVVEWTRARDAGAFGGGAREVAQGREKKPVKSAEQIELEKLRRENEGLKAKLATTETALDIMGKARVLLA
;
A
#
# COMPACT_ATOMS: atom_id res chain seq x y z
N MET A 1 60.15 -27.07 -47.37
CA MET A 1 58.78 -27.62 -47.45
C MET A 1 58.13 -27.31 -46.11
N GLU A 2 57.67 -26.07 -45.94
CA GLU A 2 56.93 -25.65 -44.76
C GLU A 2 55.44 -25.89 -45.03
N PRO A 3 54.68 -26.54 -44.13
CA PRO A 3 53.24 -26.64 -44.30
C PRO A 3 52.57 -25.36 -43.80
N GLU A 4 51.81 -24.70 -44.68
CA GLU A 4 50.97 -23.55 -44.33
C GLU A 4 49.89 -23.91 -43.30
N PRO A 5 49.61 -23.04 -42.31
CA PRO A 5 48.51 -23.24 -41.40
C PRO A 5 47.18 -22.90 -42.09
N GLN A 6 46.36 -23.92 -42.29
CA GLN A 6 45.02 -23.79 -42.87
C GLN A 6 44.11 -22.95 -41.96
N GLU A 7 43.75 -21.78 -42.47
CA GLU A 7 42.80 -20.83 -41.88
C GLU A 7 41.39 -21.43 -41.91
N ARG A 8 40.97 -22.06 -40.80
CA ARG A 8 39.58 -22.51 -40.63
C ARG A 8 38.69 -21.31 -40.38
N ALA A 9 38.13 -20.75 -41.46
CA ALA A 9 37.06 -19.78 -41.40
C ALA A 9 35.89 -20.35 -40.57
N SER A 10 35.78 -19.87 -39.34
CA SER A 10 34.70 -20.21 -38.42
C SER A 10 33.53 -19.29 -38.76
N THR A 11 32.64 -19.72 -39.65
CA THR A 11 31.38 -19.02 -39.91
C THR A 11 30.41 -19.27 -38.76
N SER A 12 30.53 -18.51 -37.67
CA SER A 12 29.50 -18.45 -36.64
C SER A 12 28.35 -17.57 -37.17
N SER A 13 27.24 -18.19 -37.55
CA SER A 13 26.00 -17.46 -37.82
C SER A 13 25.52 -16.77 -36.53
N PRO A 14 25.10 -15.49 -36.57
CA PRO A 14 24.57 -14.83 -35.38
C PRO A 14 23.21 -15.46 -35.04
N ARG A 15 23.08 -15.96 -33.81
CA ARG A 15 21.80 -16.44 -33.28
C ARG A 15 20.78 -15.30 -33.25
N PRO A 16 19.48 -15.57 -33.46
CA PRO A 16 18.46 -14.53 -33.43
C PRO A 16 18.41 -13.85 -32.05
N ASP A 17 18.33 -12.52 -32.06
CA ASP A 17 18.29 -11.67 -30.87
C ASP A 17 17.09 -12.05 -29.98
N PRO A 18 17.29 -12.46 -28.71
CA PRO A 18 16.18 -12.78 -27.83
C PRO A 18 15.34 -11.53 -27.55
N ALA A 19 14.02 -11.69 -27.65
CA ALA A 19 13.02 -10.63 -27.43
C ALA A 19 13.34 -9.74 -26.20
N PRO A 20 13.03 -8.43 -26.26
CA PRO A 20 13.40 -7.47 -25.23
C PRO A 20 12.90 -7.92 -23.86
N ARG A 21 13.80 -7.84 -22.86
CA ARG A 21 13.53 -8.29 -21.50
C ARG A 21 12.35 -7.51 -20.92
N PRO A 22 11.43 -8.17 -20.18
CA PRO A 22 10.31 -7.49 -19.55
C PRO A 22 10.82 -6.44 -18.54
N SER A 23 10.50 -5.17 -18.78
CA SER A 23 10.86 -4.06 -17.90
C SER A 23 9.77 -3.88 -16.83
N ARG A 24 10.18 -3.70 -15.58
CA ARG A 24 9.26 -3.40 -14.47
C ARG A 24 8.96 -1.91 -14.43
N ARG A 25 7.71 -1.57 -14.09
CA ARG A 25 7.29 -0.17 -13.89
C ARG A 25 8.08 0.44 -12.73
N VAL A 26 8.70 1.60 -12.96
CA VAL A 26 9.41 2.38 -11.95
C VAL A 26 8.57 3.60 -11.58
N PHE A 27 8.36 3.82 -10.28
CA PHE A 27 7.60 4.96 -9.78
C PHE A 27 8.56 6.07 -9.36
N SER A 28 8.39 7.26 -9.95
CA SER A 28 9.15 8.45 -9.56
C SER A 28 8.73 8.92 -8.16
N THR A 29 9.64 9.59 -7.46
CA THR A 29 9.33 10.20 -6.14
C THR A 29 8.13 11.13 -6.20
N ALA A 30 8.05 11.98 -7.23
CA ALA A 30 6.92 12.88 -7.44
C ALA A 30 5.60 12.12 -7.62
N TYR A 31 5.61 11.00 -8.34
CA TYR A 31 4.44 10.16 -8.49
C TYR A 31 4.01 9.55 -7.15
N LYS A 32 4.95 8.98 -6.39
CA LYS A 32 4.67 8.39 -5.08
C LYS A 32 4.03 9.43 -4.14
N LEU A 33 4.58 10.64 -4.07
CA LEU A 33 4.06 11.74 -3.25
C LEU A 33 2.66 12.18 -3.66
N ARG A 34 2.40 12.32 -4.96
CA ARG A 34 1.06 12.66 -5.47
C ARG A 34 0.03 11.63 -5.01
N ILE A 35 0.34 10.34 -5.17
CA ILE A 35 -0.58 9.26 -4.81
C ILE A 35 -0.82 9.20 -3.31
N VAL A 36 0.22 9.34 -2.47
CA VAL A 36 0.08 9.38 -1.02
C VAL A 36 -0.85 10.52 -0.61
N THR A 37 -0.62 11.72 -1.15
CA THR A 37 -1.44 12.91 -0.86
C THR A 37 -2.90 12.71 -1.30
N GLU A 38 -3.12 12.16 -2.49
CA GLU A 38 -4.47 11.87 -2.99
C GLU A 38 -5.18 10.81 -2.13
N TYR A 39 -4.47 9.76 -1.72
CA TYR A 39 -5.02 8.70 -0.89
C TYR A 39 -5.33 9.16 0.55
N GLU A 40 -4.53 10.05 1.11
CA GLU A 40 -4.77 10.66 2.43
C GLU A 40 -5.99 11.58 2.40
N ASN A 41 -6.12 12.40 1.35
CA ASN A 41 -7.24 13.32 1.17
C ASN A 41 -8.56 12.65 0.73
N ALA A 42 -8.50 11.40 0.24
CA ALA A 42 -9.69 10.70 -0.22
C ALA A 42 -10.66 10.36 0.93
N PRO A 43 -11.97 10.61 0.77
CA PRO A 43 -13.01 10.22 1.72
C PRO A 43 -13.04 8.71 2.04
N HIS A 44 -13.67 8.36 3.16
CA HIS A 44 -13.91 6.96 3.51
C HIS A 44 -14.71 6.26 2.40
N GLY A 45 -14.16 5.17 1.85
CA GLY A 45 -14.77 4.41 0.74
C GLY A 45 -14.21 4.76 -0.65
N GLU A 46 -13.65 5.94 -0.85
CA GLU A 46 -13.11 6.38 -2.14
C GLU A 46 -11.61 6.06 -2.32
N LYS A 47 -10.91 5.78 -1.22
CA LYS A 47 -9.51 5.32 -1.20
C LYS A 47 -9.25 4.15 -2.14
N GLY A 48 -10.18 3.21 -2.23
CA GLY A 48 -10.09 2.07 -3.14
C GLY A 48 -10.25 2.43 -4.62
N ALA A 49 -10.93 3.52 -4.95
CA ALA A 49 -11.08 4.00 -6.32
C ALA A 49 -9.76 4.58 -6.85
N VAL A 50 -9.05 5.35 -6.01
CA VAL A 50 -7.70 5.88 -6.31
C VAL A 50 -6.74 4.73 -6.60
N LEU A 51 -6.73 3.71 -5.75
CA LEU A 51 -5.88 2.52 -5.92
C LEU A 51 -6.16 1.75 -7.21
N ARG A 52 -7.43 1.52 -7.55
CA ARG A 52 -7.82 0.81 -8.78
C ARG A 52 -7.46 1.58 -10.04
N ARG A 53 -7.64 2.91 -10.04
CA ARG A 53 -7.30 3.76 -11.20
C ARG A 53 -5.81 3.74 -11.51
N GLU A 54 -4.98 3.69 -10.48
CA GLU A 54 -3.52 3.75 -10.62
C GLU A 54 -2.87 2.34 -10.72
N GLY A 55 -3.66 1.29 -10.51
CA GLY A 55 -3.22 -0.11 -10.48
C GLY A 55 -2.34 -0.44 -9.27
N LEU A 56 -2.62 0.18 -8.13
CA LEU A 56 -1.79 0.10 -6.92
C LEU A 56 -2.46 -0.71 -5.82
N PHE A 57 -1.66 -1.53 -5.14
CA PHE A 57 -2.04 -2.14 -3.87
C PHE A 57 -1.92 -1.16 -2.70
N SER A 58 -2.74 -1.36 -1.66
CA SER A 58 -2.69 -0.56 -0.43
C SER A 58 -1.34 -0.62 0.27
N SER A 59 -0.60 -1.73 0.13
CA SER A 59 0.76 -1.89 0.65
C SER A 59 1.73 -0.84 0.11
N HIS A 60 1.63 -0.50 -1.18
CA HIS A 60 2.50 0.52 -1.79
C HIS A 60 2.30 1.88 -1.14
N VAL A 61 1.05 2.27 -0.89
CA VAL A 61 0.77 3.58 -0.27
C VAL A 61 1.29 3.61 1.16
N VAL A 62 1.08 2.55 1.93
CA VAL A 62 1.63 2.46 3.31
C VAL A 62 3.16 2.53 3.31
N GLU A 63 3.82 1.84 2.38
CA GLU A 63 5.28 1.88 2.24
C GLU A 63 5.76 3.29 1.86
N TRP A 64 5.09 3.95 0.91
CA TRP A 64 5.47 5.30 0.47
C TRP A 64 5.18 6.36 1.52
N THR A 65 4.12 6.24 2.31
CA THR A 65 3.87 7.11 3.47
C THR A 65 5.00 6.97 4.48
N ARG A 66 5.40 5.74 4.81
CA ARG A 66 6.55 5.49 5.71
C ARG A 66 7.86 6.06 5.16
N ALA A 67 8.11 5.89 3.87
CA ALA A 67 9.28 6.45 3.21
C ALA A 67 9.26 7.99 3.20
N ARG A 68 8.07 8.60 3.09
CA ARG A 68 7.87 10.06 3.25
C ARG A 68 8.28 10.52 4.62
N ASP A 69 7.70 9.89 5.64
CA ASP A 69 7.82 10.34 7.03
C ASP A 69 9.24 10.09 7.56
N ALA A 70 9.92 9.08 7.02
CA ALA A 70 11.35 8.82 7.27
C ALA A 70 12.30 9.74 6.47
N GLY A 71 11.79 10.63 5.60
CA GLY A 71 12.61 11.48 4.73
C GLY A 71 13.38 10.72 3.64
N ALA A 72 13.00 9.47 3.36
CA ALA A 72 13.73 8.54 2.49
C ALA A 72 13.51 8.78 0.98
N PHE A 73 12.75 9.81 0.60
CA PHE A 73 12.46 10.12 -0.81
C PHE A 73 13.65 10.64 -1.65
N GLY A 74 14.85 10.70 -1.06
CA GLY A 74 16.11 11.06 -1.74
C GLY A 74 16.93 9.90 -2.31
N GLY A 75 16.51 8.64 -2.16
CA GLY A 75 17.26 7.47 -2.66
C GLY A 75 16.73 6.95 -3.99
N GLY A 76 17.28 7.42 -5.11
CA GLY A 76 16.92 6.96 -6.45
C GLY A 76 17.00 5.44 -6.61
N ALA A 77 15.94 4.85 -7.18
CA ALA A 77 15.87 3.56 -7.87
C ALA A 77 16.44 2.29 -7.20
N ARG A 78 16.90 2.31 -5.94
CA ARG A 78 17.61 1.18 -5.31
C ARG A 78 16.86 0.48 -4.18
N GLU A 79 15.60 0.80 -3.94
CA GLU A 79 14.81 0.16 -2.88
C GLU A 79 14.23 -1.21 -3.27
N VAL A 80 14.40 -1.66 -4.51
CA VAL A 80 13.94 -2.99 -4.95
C VAL A 80 14.88 -4.14 -4.49
N ALA A 81 15.96 -3.83 -3.77
CA ALA A 81 16.96 -4.81 -3.35
C ALA A 81 17.09 -4.98 -1.83
N GLN A 82 16.13 -4.55 -1.01
CA GLN A 82 16.15 -4.86 0.42
C GLN A 82 14.98 -5.75 0.81
N GLY A 83 15.15 -7.04 0.49
CA GLY A 83 14.75 -8.07 1.43
C GLY A 83 15.49 -7.82 2.75
N ARG A 84 14.80 -7.26 3.74
CA ARG A 84 15.14 -7.47 5.14
C ARG A 84 13.92 -7.23 6.01
N GLU A 85 13.36 -8.35 6.41
CA GLU A 85 12.40 -8.50 7.50
C GLU A 85 12.82 -7.63 8.69
N LYS A 86 12.03 -6.59 8.95
CA LYS A 86 11.89 -6.06 10.30
C LYS A 86 10.40 -6.10 10.59
N LYS A 87 10.01 -6.97 11.54
CA LYS A 87 8.63 -7.02 12.06
C LYS A 87 8.20 -5.59 12.37
N PRO A 88 7.09 -5.09 11.80
CA PRO A 88 6.71 -3.71 12.02
C PRO A 88 6.24 -3.56 13.47
N VAL A 89 6.99 -2.79 14.25
CA VAL A 89 6.46 -2.14 15.45
C VAL A 89 5.21 -1.38 14.99
N LYS A 90 4.07 -1.63 15.64
CA LYS A 90 2.80 -0.98 15.29
C LYS A 90 3.04 0.54 15.25
N SER A 91 2.77 1.15 14.10
CA SER A 91 2.93 2.61 13.92
C SER A 91 2.05 3.34 14.95
N ALA A 92 2.45 4.54 15.39
CA ALA A 92 1.68 5.35 16.34
C ALA A 92 0.22 5.54 15.86
N GLU A 93 0.04 5.73 14.55
CA GLU A 93 -1.28 5.82 13.92
C GLU A 93 -2.11 4.52 14.01
N GLN A 94 -1.47 3.35 13.98
CA GLN A 94 -2.17 2.07 14.14
C GLN A 94 -2.65 1.88 15.57
N ILE A 95 -1.85 2.34 16.55
CA ILE A 95 -2.22 2.33 17.96
C ILE A 95 -3.39 3.30 18.19
N GLU A 96 -3.33 4.50 17.60
CA GLU A 96 -4.41 5.48 17.66
C GLU A 96 -5.69 4.98 16.99
N LEU A 97 -5.59 4.33 15.83
CA LEU A 97 -6.74 3.71 15.15
C LEU A 97 -7.35 2.59 15.98
N GLU A 98 -6.55 1.73 16.61
CA GLU A 98 -7.04 0.69 17.52
C GLU A 98 -7.73 1.32 18.73
N LYS A 99 -7.17 2.40 19.29
CA LYS A 99 -7.76 3.14 20.41
C LYS A 99 -9.09 3.79 20.03
N LEU A 100 -9.13 4.54 18.92
CA LEU A 100 -10.33 5.17 18.37
C LEU A 100 -11.42 4.14 18.08
N ARG A 101 -11.07 2.96 17.55
CA ARG A 101 -12.05 1.88 17.33
C ARG A 101 -12.68 1.37 18.63
N ARG A 102 -11.87 1.14 19.67
CA ARG A 102 -12.37 0.72 20.98
C ARG A 102 -13.27 1.77 21.61
N GLU A 103 -12.89 3.03 21.51
CA GLU A 103 -13.71 4.14 22.00
C GLU A 103 -15.05 4.21 21.26
N ASN A 104 -15.04 4.07 19.93
CA ASN A 104 -16.26 4.09 19.13
C ASN A 104 -17.20 2.93 19.47
N GLU A 105 -16.65 1.73 19.67
CA GLU A 105 -17.42 0.55 20.10
C GLU A 105 -18.05 0.76 21.48
N GLY A 106 -17.28 1.30 22.44
CA GLY A 106 -17.79 1.64 23.77
C GLY A 106 -18.90 2.70 23.75
N LEU A 107 -18.77 3.73 22.91
CA LEU A 107 -19.80 4.75 22.74
C LEU A 107 -21.08 4.17 22.12
N LYS A 108 -20.96 3.28 21.12
CA LYS A 108 -22.11 2.58 20.53
C LYS A 108 -22.85 1.70 21.54
N ALA A 109 -22.13 0.98 22.40
CA ALA A 109 -22.73 0.17 23.46
C ALA A 109 -23.52 1.02 24.47
N LYS A 110 -22.99 2.21 24.83
CA LYS A 110 -23.70 3.16 25.70
C LYS A 110 -24.96 3.70 25.04
N LEU A 111 -24.89 4.08 23.76
CA LEU A 111 -26.05 4.52 22.99
C LEU A 111 -27.15 3.45 22.96
N ALA A 112 -26.80 2.21 22.64
CA ALA A 112 -27.75 1.09 22.63
C ALA A 112 -28.43 0.88 24.00
N THR A 113 -27.67 1.06 25.09
CA THR A 113 -28.20 0.96 26.45
C THR A 113 -29.20 2.09 26.74
N THR A 114 -28.85 3.32 26.37
CA THR A 114 -29.75 4.48 26.56
C THR A 114 -31.03 4.36 25.72
N GLU A 115 -30.92 3.89 24.48
CA GLU A 115 -32.06 3.64 23.61
C GLU A 115 -32.99 2.57 24.18
N THR A 116 -32.42 1.49 24.72
CA THR A 116 -33.20 0.43 25.39
C THR A 116 -33.92 0.95 26.63
N ALA A 117 -33.28 1.79 27.45
CA ALA A 117 -33.91 2.38 28.61
C ALA A 117 -35.07 3.31 28.23
N LEU A 118 -34.91 4.11 27.17
CA LEU A 118 -35.97 4.96 26.63
C LEU A 118 -37.15 4.14 26.12
N ASP A 119 -36.89 3.02 25.43
CA ASP A 119 -37.93 2.11 24.95
C ASP A 119 -38.73 1.48 26.11
N ILE A 120 -38.05 1.01 27.16
CA ILE A 120 -38.71 0.47 28.36
C ILE A 120 -39.58 1.55 29.03
N MET A 121 -39.06 2.76 29.22
CA MET A 121 -39.84 3.86 29.80
C MET A 121 -41.03 4.25 28.93
N GLY A 122 -40.88 4.27 27.61
CA GLY A 122 -41.96 4.50 26.66
C GLY A 122 -43.07 3.47 26.80
N LYS A 123 -42.73 2.17 26.88
CA LYS A 123 -43.68 1.08 27.09
C LYS A 123 -44.38 1.17 28.44
N ALA A 124 -43.65 1.48 29.51
CA ALA A 124 -44.23 1.65 30.84
C ALA A 124 -45.25 2.81 30.87
N ARG A 125 -44.96 3.92 30.19
CA ARG A 125 -45.89 5.05 30.09
C ARG A 125 -47.19 4.67 29.36
N VAL A 126 -47.12 3.86 28.30
CA VAL A 126 -48.31 3.39 27.58
C VAL A 126 -49.15 2.46 28.45
N LEU A 127 -48.53 1.63 29.29
CA LEU A 127 -49.25 0.71 30.18
C LEU A 127 -49.89 1.41 31.39
N LEU A 128 -49.42 2.62 31.73
CA LEU A 128 -49.91 3.42 32.85
C LEU A 128 -50.83 4.58 32.42
N ALA A 129 -51.08 4.74 31.13
CA ALA A 129 -52.00 5.73 30.55
C ALA A 129 -53.32 5.05 30.18
#